data_AF-A0A421EHM2-F1
#
_entry.id   AF-A0A421EHM2-F1
#
_cell.length_a   1.000
_cell.length_b   1.000
_cell.length_c   1.000
_cell.angle_alpha   90.00
_cell.angle_beta   90.00
_cell.angle_gamma   90.00
#
_symmetry.space_group_name_H-M   'P 1'
#
loop_
_entity.id
_entity.type
_entity.pdbx_description
1 polymer ?
#
loop_
_entity_poly.entity_id
_entity_poly.type
_entity_poly.pdbx_seq_one_letter_code
_entity_poly.pdbx_strand_id
1 'polypeptide(L)'
;NILIYGKTGTGKTASAKFVSQELESTSQKYDVPCEVEYINCEVTDTQYRVLAQLANKFIEKNIERIEAEQDRLDEMRTRATEDPNALADTPYDSIAEINEREEELAVDADEMETVPMTGWPTDRVYTTFFDAVDYKERVVVIMLD
;
A
#
# COMPACT_ATOMS: atom_id res chain seq x y z
N ASN A 1 -6.64 17.73 -4.97
CA ASN A 1 -5.38 18.40 -4.61
C ASN A 1 -5.73 19.60 -3.72
N ILE A 2 -5.16 19.69 -2.51
CA ILE A 2 -5.42 20.76 -1.52
C ILE A 2 -4.07 21.43 -1.20
N LEU A 3 -3.99 22.75 -1.29
CA LEU A 3 -2.79 23.53 -0.96
C LEU A 3 -3.07 24.49 0.20
N ILE A 4 -2.26 24.44 1.25
CA ILE A 4 -2.39 25.27 2.45
C ILE A 4 -1.15 26.17 2.57
N TYR A 5 -1.33 27.50 2.60
CA TYR A 5 -0.25 28.48 2.72
C TYR A 5 -0.49 29.48 3.86
N GLY A 6 0.58 30.05 4.42
CA GLY A 6 0.50 31.02 5.52
C GLY A 6 1.84 31.24 6.23
N LYS A 7 1.92 32.24 7.12
CA LYS A 7 3.15 32.53 7.89
C LYS A 7 3.55 31.37 8.81
N THR A 8 4.82 31.30 9.20
CA THR A 8 5.30 30.33 10.19
C THR A 8 4.59 30.51 11.54
N GLY A 9 4.36 29.41 12.26
CA GLY A 9 3.67 29.42 13.55
C GLY A 9 2.14 29.54 13.48
N THR A 10 1.52 29.59 12.30
CA THR A 10 0.05 29.65 12.16
C THR A 10 -0.63 28.27 12.24
N GLY A 11 0.07 27.24 12.73
CA GLY A 11 -0.51 25.91 12.96
C GLY A 11 -0.78 25.05 11.74
N LYS A 12 -0.31 25.41 10.52
CA LYS A 12 -0.57 24.64 9.28
C LYS A 12 -0.23 23.16 9.41
N THR A 13 1.02 22.86 9.78
CA THR A 13 1.49 21.49 10.01
C THR A 13 0.70 20.78 11.11
N ALA A 14 0.36 21.49 12.19
CA ALA A 14 -0.41 20.93 13.29
C ALA A 14 -1.84 20.57 12.88
N SER A 15 -2.53 21.46 12.17
CA SER A 15 -3.87 21.22 11.63
C SER A 15 -3.86 20.10 10.59
N ALA A 16 -2.86 20.06 9.71
CA ALA A 16 -2.75 19.03 8.70
C ALA A 16 -2.53 17.65 9.34
N LYS A 17 -1.61 17.53 10.31
CA LYS A 17 -1.39 16.28 11.06
C LYS A 17 -2.62 15.82 11.82
N PHE A 18 -3.35 16.75 12.43
CA PHE A 18 -4.60 16.43 13.13
C PHE A 18 -5.66 15.86 12.17
N VAL A 19 -5.89 16.52 11.03
CA VAL A 19 -6.86 16.04 10.02
C VAL A 19 -6.48 14.66 9.51
N SER A 20 -5.20 14.40 9.30
CA SER A 20 -4.71 13.10 8.85
C SER A 20 -4.96 11.99 9.85
N GLN A 21 -4.72 12.23 11.14
CA GLN A 21 -5.05 11.28 12.21
C GLN A 21 -6.56 11.00 12.28
N GLU A 22 -7.39 12.03 12.10
CA GLU A 22 -8.85 11.86 12.06
C GLU A 22 -9.30 11.04 10.84
N LEU A 23 -8.66 11.21 9.69
CA LEU A 23 -8.94 10.42 8.48
C LEU A 23 -8.59 8.94 8.67
N GLU A 24 -7.43 8.63 9.26
CA GLU A 24 -7.04 7.25 9.59
C GLU A 24 -8.01 6.63 10.60
N SER A 25 -8.36 7.36 11.68
CA SER A 25 -9.29 6.87 12.69
C SER A 25 -10.69 6.63 12.11
N THR A 26 -11.13 7.48 11.19
CA THR A 26 -12.44 7.36 10.54
C THR A 26 -12.48 6.20 9.55
N SER A 27 -11.40 6.02 8.80
CA SER A 27 -11.23 4.88 7.89
C SER A 27 -11.41 3.53 8.59
N GLN A 28 -10.81 3.36 9.76
CA GLN A 28 -10.99 2.14 10.57
C GLN A 28 -12.44 1.91 11.01
N LYS A 29 -13.22 2.98 11.24
CA LYS A 29 -14.63 2.88 11.68
C LYS A 29 -15.58 2.49 10.55
N TYR A 30 -15.28 2.89 9.32
CA TYR A 30 -16.14 2.70 8.16
C TYR A 30 -15.66 1.61 7.21
N ASP A 31 -14.61 0.86 7.58
CA ASP A 31 -14.01 -0.22 6.80
C ASP A 31 -13.62 0.21 5.37
N VAL A 32 -13.25 1.48 5.21
CA VAL A 32 -12.73 2.01 3.95
C VAL A 32 -11.21 1.96 4.04
N PRO A 33 -10.49 1.20 3.20
CA PRO A 33 -9.03 1.16 3.22
C PRO A 33 -8.47 2.54 2.83
N CYS A 34 -8.04 3.31 3.83
CA CYS A 34 -7.44 4.63 3.67
C CYS A 34 -6.04 4.61 4.28
N GLU A 35 -5.05 5.06 3.51
CA GLU A 35 -3.67 5.18 3.95
C GLU A 35 -3.24 6.64 3.89
N VAL A 36 -2.62 7.13 4.97
CA VAL A 36 -2.12 8.50 5.03
C VAL A 36 -0.60 8.48 5.13
N GLU A 37 0.06 9.13 4.19
CA GLU A 37 1.52 9.25 4.13
C GLU A 37 1.94 10.70 4.34
N TYR A 38 2.91 10.93 5.23
CA TYR A 38 3.46 12.25 5.53
C TYR A 38 4.94 12.33 5.13
N ILE A 39 5.29 13.37 4.37
CA ILE A 39 6.66 13.67 3.99
C ILE A 39 7.01 15.10 4.40
N ASN A 40 8.09 15.21 5.17
CA ASN A 40 8.75 16.48 5.45
C ASN A 40 9.73 16.78 4.32
N CYS A 41 9.42 17.81 3.53
CA CYS A 41 10.17 18.23 2.36
C CYS A 41 11.40 19.10 2.72
N GLU A 42 11.56 19.53 3.99
CA GLU A 42 12.83 20.08 4.47
C GLU A 42 13.90 18.98 4.63
N VAL A 43 13.47 17.73 4.85
CA VAL A 43 14.36 16.55 4.96
C VAL A 43 14.51 15.87 3.60
N THR A 44 13.39 15.67 2.89
CA THR A 44 13.34 15.04 1.56
C THR A 44 13.08 16.11 0.50
N ASP A 45 14.15 16.71 0.00
CA ASP A 45 14.15 18.00 -0.71
C ASP A 45 14.17 17.89 -2.25
N THR A 46 14.15 16.67 -2.79
CA THR A 46 14.12 16.46 -4.25
C THR A 46 12.93 15.61 -4.66
N GLN A 47 12.36 15.94 -5.82
CA GLN A 47 11.23 15.18 -6.40
C GLN A 47 11.53 13.69 -6.50
N TYR A 48 12.76 13.33 -6.91
CA TYR A 48 13.21 11.95 -6.97
C TYR A 48 13.09 11.26 -5.62
N ARG A 49 13.61 11.88 -4.54
CA ARG A 49 13.63 11.26 -3.21
C ARG A 49 12.23 11.15 -2.62
N VAL A 50 11.36 12.14 -2.85
CA VAL A 50 9.94 12.06 -2.45
C VAL A 50 9.26 10.88 -3.12
N LEU A 51 9.37 10.76 -4.45
CA LEU A 51 8.74 9.67 -5.20
C LEU A 51 9.33 8.32 -4.84
N ALA A 52 10.66 8.19 -4.75
CA ALA A 52 11.32 6.95 -4.38
C ALA A 52 10.94 6.48 -2.97
N GLN A 53 10.86 7.42 -2.02
CA GLN A 53 10.44 7.11 -0.65
C GLN A 53 8.99 6.63 -0.62
N LEU A 54 8.07 7.30 -1.32
CA LEU A 54 6.68 6.87 -1.41
C LEU A 54 6.55 5.51 -2.11
N ALA A 55 7.20 5.33 -3.27
CA ALA A 55 7.18 4.09 -4.03
C ALA A 55 7.61 2.90 -3.15
N ASN A 56 8.76 3.02 -2.49
CA ASN A 56 9.27 1.97 -1.61
C ASN A 56 8.34 1.70 -0.43
N LYS A 57 7.70 2.73 0.12
CA LYS A 57 6.73 2.56 1.21
C LYS A 57 5.50 1.79 0.77
N PHE A 58 4.95 2.08 -0.42
CA PHE A 58 3.80 1.35 -0.96
C PHE A 58 4.16 -0.07 -1.39
N ILE A 59 5.35 -0.27 -1.98
CA ILE A 59 5.88 -1.61 -2.30
C ILE A 59 5.97 -2.46 -1.04
N GLU A 60 6.60 -1.96 0.02
CA GLU A 60 6.72 -2.66 1.30
C GLU A 60 5.34 -3.09 1.83
N LYS A 61 4.38 -2.17 1.88
CA LYS A 61 3.01 -2.47 2.32
C LYS A 61 2.29 -3.48 1.42
N ASN A 62 2.54 -3.45 0.11
CA ASN A 62 1.92 -4.39 -0.82
C ASN A 62 2.48 -5.79 -0.60
N ILE A 63 3.79 -5.93 -0.40
CA ILE A 63 4.45 -7.20 -0.06
C ILE A 63 3.89 -7.73 1.27
N GLU A 64 3.84 -6.92 2.33
CA GLU A 64 3.26 -7.33 3.62
C GLU A 64 1.82 -7.84 3.48
N ARG A 65 1.02 -7.24 2.58
CA ARG A 65 -0.35 -7.69 2.30
C ARG A 65 -0.40 -8.98 1.50
N ILE A 66 0.50 -9.14 0.53
CA ILE A 66 0.62 -10.38 -0.24
C ILE A 66 0.95 -11.53 0.70
N GLU A 67 1.96 -11.36 1.56
CA GLU A 67 2.37 -12.36 2.55
C GLU A 67 1.20 -12.73 3.48
N ALA A 68 0.49 -11.73 4.01
CA ALA A 68 -0.68 -11.98 4.86
C ALA A 68 -1.83 -12.70 4.14
N GLU A 69 -1.98 -12.52 2.83
CA GLU A 69 -3.00 -13.23 2.04
C GLU A 69 -2.54 -14.65 1.70
N GLN A 70 -1.27 -14.84 1.38
CA GLN A 70 -0.68 -16.18 1.18
C GLN A 70 -0.83 -17.04 2.42
N ASP A 71 -0.58 -16.49 3.62
CA ASP A 71 -0.79 -17.21 4.88
C ASP A 71 -2.25 -17.66 5.05
N ARG A 72 -3.22 -16.80 4.71
CA ARG A 72 -4.66 -17.15 4.77
C ARG A 72 -5.01 -18.24 3.77
N LEU A 73 -4.45 -18.18 2.57
CA LEU A 73 -4.69 -19.17 1.53
C LEU A 73 -4.11 -20.53 1.91
N ASP A 74 -2.90 -20.56 2.49
CA ASP A 74 -2.28 -21.78 2.99
C ASP A 74 -3.11 -22.44 4.10
N GLU A 75 -3.60 -21.64 5.06
CA GLU A 75 -4.52 -22.12 6.10
C GLU A 75 -5.82 -22.67 5.51
N MET A 76 -6.36 -22.01 4.49
CA MET A 76 -7.59 -22.42 3.81
C MET A 76 -7.38 -23.74 3.04
N ARG A 77 -6.29 -23.86 2.29
CA ARG A 77 -5.89 -25.07 1.56
C ARG A 77 -5.70 -26.25 2.51
N THR A 78 -5.03 -26.02 3.64
CA THR A 78 -4.79 -27.05 4.66
C THR A 78 -6.10 -27.62 5.17
N ARG A 79 -7.07 -26.75 5.52
CA ARG A 79 -8.42 -27.18 5.93
C ARG A 79 -9.17 -27.91 4.82
N ALA A 80 -9.12 -27.41 3.59
CA ALA A 80 -9.80 -28.01 2.44
C ALA A 80 -9.27 -29.40 2.07
N THR A 81 -8.00 -29.69 2.40
CA THR A 81 -7.39 -31.02 2.21
C THR A 81 -8.00 -32.05 3.15
N GLU A 82 -8.39 -31.65 4.35
CA GLU A 82 -9.00 -32.51 5.37
C GLU A 82 -10.52 -32.63 5.19
N ASP A 83 -11.18 -31.53 4.85
CA ASP A 83 -12.62 -31.46 4.59
C ASP A 83 -12.91 -30.65 3.31
N PRO A 84 -13.31 -31.29 2.20
CA PRO A 84 -13.67 -30.60 0.97
C PRO A 84 -14.80 -29.57 1.14
N ASN A 85 -15.63 -29.65 2.18
CA ASN A 85 -16.67 -28.64 2.44
C ASN A 85 -16.13 -27.37 3.11
N ALA A 86 -14.86 -27.32 3.52
CA ALA A 86 -14.27 -26.14 4.15
C ALA A 86 -14.23 -24.91 3.22
N LEU A 87 -14.45 -25.10 1.92
CA LEU A 87 -14.52 -24.04 0.90
C LEU A 87 -15.94 -23.52 0.64
N ALA A 88 -16.99 -24.13 1.22
CA ALA A 88 -18.38 -23.80 0.87
C ALA A 88 -18.78 -22.32 1.10
N ASP A 89 -18.10 -21.64 2.05
CA ASP A 89 -18.33 -20.23 2.39
C ASP A 89 -17.18 -19.31 1.93
N THR A 90 -16.32 -19.79 1.03
CA THR A 90 -15.17 -19.03 0.51
C THR A 90 -15.40 -18.70 -0.98
N PRO A 91 -14.64 -17.77 -1.57
CA PRO A 91 -14.78 -17.44 -2.99
C PRO A 91 -14.10 -18.47 -3.92
N TYR A 92 -13.59 -19.59 -3.39
CA TYR A 92 -12.84 -20.58 -4.15
C TYR A 92 -13.61 -21.90 -4.24
N ASP A 93 -13.76 -22.43 -5.45
CA ASP A 93 -14.47 -23.69 -5.71
C ASP A 93 -13.55 -24.92 -5.53
N SER A 94 -12.22 -24.73 -5.52
CA SER A 94 -11.27 -25.82 -5.37
C SER A 94 -9.90 -25.41 -4.82
N ILE A 95 -9.13 -26.41 -4.35
CA ILE A 95 -7.72 -26.23 -3.98
C ILE A 95 -6.87 -25.77 -5.18
N ALA A 96 -7.25 -26.14 -6.41
CA ALA A 96 -6.53 -25.73 -7.61
C ALA A 96 -6.59 -24.20 -7.79
N GLU A 97 -7.76 -23.59 -7.57
CA GLU A 97 -7.92 -22.13 -7.64
C GLU A 97 -7.12 -21.41 -6.55
N ILE A 98 -7.03 -21.99 -5.34
CA ILE A 98 -6.18 -21.44 -4.27
C ILE A 98 -4.72 -21.46 -4.70
N ASN A 99 -4.23 -22.57 -5.26
CA ASN A 99 -2.84 -22.68 -5.71
C ASN A 99 -2.55 -21.72 -6.88
N GLU A 100 -3.48 -21.56 -7.82
CA GLU A 100 -3.37 -20.57 -8.91
C GLU A 100 -3.26 -19.16 -8.31
N ARG A 101 -4.08 -18.84 -7.30
CA ARG A 101 -4.00 -17.54 -6.63
C ARG A 101 -2.71 -17.32 -5.86
N GLU A 102 -2.20 -18.35 -5.17
CA GLU A 102 -0.89 -18.30 -4.49
C GLU A 102 0.24 -18.04 -5.48
N GLU A 103 0.20 -18.66 -6.66
CA GLU A 103 1.19 -18.47 -7.72
C GLU A 103 1.13 -17.06 -8.30
N GLU A 104 -0.06 -16.53 -8.59
CA GLU A 104 -0.25 -15.13 -9.00
C GLU A 104 0.35 -14.16 -7.97
N LEU A 105 0.03 -14.34 -6.69
CA LEU A 105 0.54 -13.52 -5.60
C LEU A 105 2.07 -13.59 -5.48
N ALA A 106 2.66 -14.78 -5.70
CA ALA A 106 4.10 -14.95 -5.66
C ALA A 106 4.79 -14.24 -6.83
N VAL A 107 4.19 -14.27 -8.02
CA VAL A 107 4.68 -13.51 -9.19
C VAL A 107 4.60 -12.01 -8.92
N ASP A 108 3.45 -11.53 -8.42
CA ASP A 108 3.27 -10.11 -8.06
C ASP A 108 4.35 -9.63 -7.08
N ALA A 109 4.70 -10.44 -6.07
CA ALA A 109 5.74 -10.10 -5.11
C ALA A 109 7.15 -10.06 -5.70
N ASP A 110 7.49 -10.99 -6.62
CA ASP A 110 8.81 -11.03 -7.28
C ASP A 110 9.01 -9.83 -8.22
N GLU A 111 7.93 -9.35 -8.86
CA GLU A 111 7.98 -8.19 -9.76
C GLU A 111 8.12 -6.84 -9.00
N MET A 112 7.81 -6.80 -7.70
CA MET A 112 7.89 -5.59 -6.88
C MET A 112 9.34 -5.18 -6.55
N GLU A 113 9.99 -4.51 -7.50
CA GLU A 113 11.36 -4.00 -7.34
C GLU A 113 11.41 -2.65 -6.58
N THR A 114 12.15 -2.61 -5.48
CA THR A 114 12.39 -1.36 -4.74
C THR A 114 13.18 -0.34 -5.57
N VAL A 115 12.74 0.91 -5.53
CA VAL A 115 13.41 2.04 -6.19
C VAL A 115 14.75 2.33 -5.50
N PRO A 116 15.87 2.31 -6.24
CA PRO A 116 17.18 2.62 -5.68
C PRO A 116 17.31 4.11 -5.38
N MET A 117 18.24 4.45 -4.46
CA MET A 117 18.50 5.85 -4.09
C MET A 117 18.98 6.73 -5.25
N THR A 118 19.59 6.13 -6.29
CA THR A 118 20.02 6.80 -7.53
C THR A 118 20.07 5.79 -8.68
N GLY A 119 20.09 6.28 -9.93
CA GLY A 119 20.40 5.49 -11.12
C GLY A 119 19.20 5.17 -12.00
N TRP A 120 17.98 5.22 -11.46
CA TRP A 120 16.77 5.11 -12.28
C TRP A 120 16.41 6.45 -12.93
N PRO A 121 15.90 6.44 -14.18
CA PRO A 121 15.25 7.60 -14.77
C PRO A 121 14.04 8.02 -13.93
N THR A 122 13.81 9.32 -13.76
CA THR A 122 12.69 9.85 -12.97
C THR A 122 11.34 9.34 -13.47
N ASP A 123 11.16 9.18 -14.78
CA ASP A 123 9.92 8.64 -15.36
C ASP A 123 9.65 7.20 -14.90
N ARG A 124 10.71 6.38 -14.78
CA ARG A 124 10.59 5.01 -14.25
C ARG A 124 10.16 5.05 -12.78
N VAL A 125 10.79 5.91 -11.97
CA VAL A 125 10.42 6.08 -10.56
C VAL A 125 8.96 6.51 -10.40
N TYR A 126 8.50 7.40 -11.28
CA TYR A 126 7.11 7.84 -11.31
C TYR A 126 6.18 6.66 -11.61
N THR A 127 6.42 5.91 -12.68
CA THR A 127 5.64 4.70 -13.01
C THR A 127 5.60 3.72 -11.85
N THR A 128 6.76 3.36 -11.27
CA THR A 128 6.82 2.44 -10.14
C THR A 128 6.04 2.94 -8.92
N PHE A 129 6.04 4.26 -8.63
CA PHE A 129 5.21 4.82 -7.58
C PHE A 129 3.71 4.61 -7.84
N PHE A 130 3.24 4.87 -9.08
CA PHE A 130 1.83 4.66 -9.42
C PHE A 130 1.44 3.20 -9.41
N ASP A 131 2.26 2.32 -9.99
CA ASP A 131 2.02 0.88 -9.99
C ASP A 131 1.90 0.35 -8.54
N ALA A 132 2.78 0.82 -7.65
CA ALA A 132 2.72 0.46 -6.23
C ALA A 132 1.46 1.01 -5.53
N VAL A 133 1.02 2.23 -5.85
CA VAL A 133 -0.22 2.80 -5.29
C VAL A 133 -1.45 2.05 -5.79
N ASP A 134 -1.50 1.79 -7.09
CA ASP A 134 -2.66 1.26 -7.83
C ASP A 134 -2.78 -0.27 -7.75
N TYR A 135 -1.76 -0.98 -7.24
CA TYR A 135 -1.80 -2.43 -7.00
C TYR A 135 -3.06 -2.89 -6.25
N LYS A 136 -3.61 -2.03 -5.39
CA LYS A 136 -4.88 -2.28 -4.69
C LYS A 136 -5.77 -1.06 -4.75
N GLU A 137 -7.06 -1.28 -4.97
CA GLU A 137 -8.07 -0.23 -4.77
C GLU A 137 -8.09 0.21 -3.29
N ARG A 138 -7.63 1.44 -3.05
CA ARG A 138 -7.60 2.08 -1.74
C ARG A 138 -7.61 3.60 -1.89
N VAL A 139 -7.97 4.30 -0.82
CA VAL A 139 -7.81 5.75 -0.75
C VAL A 139 -6.42 6.07 -0.19
N VAL A 140 -5.64 6.86 -0.91
CA VAL A 140 -4.33 7.31 -0.44
C VAL A 140 -4.34 8.82 -0.27
N VAL A 141 -3.92 9.28 0.90
CA VAL A 141 -3.74 10.70 1.23
C VAL A 141 -2.26 10.96 1.45
N ILE A 142 -1.63 11.71 0.55
CA ILE A 142 -0.22 12.11 0.69
C ILE A 142 -0.16 13.56 1.14
N MET A 143 0.55 13.79 2.24
CA MET A 143 0.86 15.10 2.78
C MET A 143 2.30 15.45 2.51
N LEU A 144 2.52 16.57 1.84
CA LEU A 144 3.82 17.16 1.63
C LEU A 144 3.89 18.44 2.45
N ASP A 145 4.77 18.47 3.46
CA ASP A 145 4.99 19.60 4.39
C ASP A 145 6.38 20.18 4.21
#